data_AF-A0A7B1GGM7-F1
#
_entry.id   AF-A0A7B1GGM7-F1
#
_cell.length_a   1.000
_cell.length_b   1.000
_cell.length_c   1.000
_cell.angle_alpha   90.00
_cell.angle_beta   90.00
_cell.angle_gamma   90.00
#
_symmetry.space_group_name_H-M   'P 1'
#
loop_
_entity.id
_entity.type
_entity.pdbx_description
1 polymer ?
#
loop_
_entity_poly.entity_id
_entity_poly.type
_entity_poly.pdbx_seq_one_letter_code
_entity_poly.pdbx_strand_id
1 'polypeptide(L)'
;MAISAGRLTQMISVLNPVLTRNAAGEMTEEWVSCGKIHADIRGRSSRERMQSGAEMAQAEIRIWVRGQSGREITAASRLHVLSGPWRDRILNVVG
;
A
#
# COMPACT_ATOMS: atom_id res chain seq x y z
N MET A 1 -17.15 14.66 -2.18
CA MET A 1 -16.08 15.60 -1.74
C MET A 1 -14.75 14.90 -2.00
N ALA A 2 -13.93 15.41 -2.92
CA ALA A 2 -12.63 14.80 -3.22
C ALA A 2 -11.65 15.13 -2.08
N ILE A 3 -11.14 14.09 -1.42
CA ILE A 3 -10.09 14.21 -0.42
C ILE A 3 -8.75 14.30 -1.15
N SER A 4 -8.01 15.39 -0.91
CA SER A 4 -6.65 15.59 -1.39
C SER A 4 -5.62 15.06 -0.40
N ALA A 5 -4.46 14.66 -0.93
CA ALA A 5 -3.30 14.29 -0.14
C ALA A 5 -2.85 15.45 0.75
N GLY A 6 -2.35 15.14 1.95
CA GLY A 6 -1.56 16.12 2.71
C GLY A 6 -0.08 16.09 2.37
N ARG A 7 0.75 16.44 3.36
CA ARG A 7 2.20 16.42 3.22
C ARG A 7 2.72 14.99 3.26
N LEU A 8 3.46 14.60 2.22
CA LEU A 8 4.07 13.27 2.07
C LEU A 8 5.29 13.09 3.00
N THR A 9 5.05 13.08 4.31
CA THR A 9 6.11 13.00 5.33
C THR A 9 6.50 11.58 5.71
N GLN A 10 5.64 10.61 5.41
CA GLN A 10 5.85 9.21 5.77
C GLN A 10 6.58 8.49 4.63
N MET A 11 7.20 7.36 4.94
CA MET A 11 7.86 6.49 3.98
C MET A 11 7.20 5.11 3.95
N ILE A 12 7.13 4.57 2.74
CA ILE A 12 6.74 3.18 2.47
C ILE A 12 7.79 2.53 1.57
N SER A 13 7.94 1.22 1.69
CA SER A 13 8.60 0.39 0.68
C SER A 13 7.53 -0.32 -0.13
N VAL A 14 7.66 -0.26 -1.45
CA VAL A 14 6.82 -1.05 -2.35
C VAL A 14 7.45 -2.43 -2.50
N LEU A 15 6.64 -3.48 -2.34
CA LEU A 15 7.03 -4.88 -2.46
C LEU A 15 6.26 -5.47 -3.64
N ASN A 16 6.98 -5.96 -4.64
CA ASN A 16 6.37 -6.63 -5.79
C ASN A 16 6.58 -8.14 -5.68
N PRO A 17 5.55 -8.94 -6.02
CA PRO A 17 5.71 -10.39 -6.06
C PRO A 17 6.56 -10.77 -7.27
N VAL A 18 7.57 -11.59 -7.04
CA VAL A 18 8.45 -12.16 -8.05
C VAL A 18 8.36 -13.67 -7.93
N LEU A 19 8.05 -14.34 -9.04
CA LEU A 19 8.04 -15.79 -9.09
C LEU A 19 9.47 -16.29 -9.32
N THR A 20 10.00 -17.02 -8.36
CA THR A 20 11.33 -17.63 -8.41
C THR A 20 11.19 -19.15 -8.35
N ARG A 21 12.16 -19.87 -8.93
CA ARG A 21 12.18 -21.32 -8.89
C ARG A 21 13.09 -21.78 -7.75
N ASN A 22 12.55 -22.55 -6.81
CA ASN A 22 13.32 -23.08 -5.71
C ASN A 22 14.25 -24.24 -6.16
N ALA A 23 15.12 -24.72 -5.26
CA ALA A 23 16.06 -25.81 -5.57
C ALA A 23 15.38 -27.13 -5.97
N ALA A 24 14.11 -27.33 -5.58
CA ALA A 24 13.30 -28.50 -5.95
C ALA A 24 12.56 -28.32 -7.29
N GLY A 25 12.68 -27.16 -7.93
CA GLY A 25 12.03 -26.86 -9.19
C GLY A 25 10.62 -26.29 -9.07
N GLU A 26 10.11 -26.06 -7.86
CA GLU A 26 8.78 -25.49 -7.61
C GLU A 26 8.82 -23.95 -7.79
N MET A 27 7.70 -23.37 -8.25
CA MET A 27 7.56 -21.92 -8.35
C MET A 27 7.12 -21.37 -6.99
N THR A 28 7.94 -20.51 -6.40
CA THR A 28 7.67 -19.81 -5.14
C THR A 28 7.52 -18.32 -5.38
N GLU A 29 6.64 -17.68 -4.59
CA GLU A 29 6.47 -16.23 -4.63
C GLU A 29 7.37 -15.55 -3.60
N GLU A 30 8.26 -14.69 -4.06
CA GLU A 30 9.12 -13.85 -3.23
C GLU A 30 8.71 -12.38 -3.33
N TRP A 31 8.71 -11.67 -2.19
CA TRP A 31 8.33 -10.26 -2.12
C TRP A 31 9.58 -9.38 -2.15
N VAL A 32 9.85 -8.78 -3.30
CA VAL A 32 11.07 -7.99 -3.52
C VAL A 32 10.77 -6.50 -3.36
N SER A 33 11.57 -5.81 -2.56
CA SER A 33 11.49 -4.35 -2.41
C SER A 33 12.04 -3.64 -3.65
N CYS A 34 11.21 -2.83 -4.31
CA CYS A 34 11.63 -2.05 -5.48
C CYS A 34 12.03 -0.60 -5.16
N GLY A 35 11.88 -0.17 -3.90
CA GLY A 35 12.30 1.16 -3.47
C GLY A 35 11.49 1.73 -2.33
N LYS A 36 12.02 2.79 -1.73
CA LYS A 36 11.37 3.56 -0.67
C LYS A 36 10.83 4.86 -1.26
N ILE A 37 9.58 5.19 -0.97
CA ILE A 37 8.92 6.39 -1.47
C ILE A 37 8.19 7.14 -0.37
N HIS A 38 8.06 8.45 -0.56
CA HIS A 38 7.30 9.32 0.33
C HIS A 38 5.80 9.20 0.10
N ALA A 39 5.04 9.15 1.19
CA ALA A 39 3.60 8.99 1.21
C ALA A 39 2.93 9.82 2.32
N ASP A 40 1.63 10.08 2.14
CA ASP A 40 0.70 10.50 3.19
C ASP A 40 -0.21 9.29 3.46
N ILE A 41 -0.20 8.78 4.69
CA ILE A 41 -0.91 7.55 5.07
C ILE A 41 -1.96 7.92 6.10
N ARG A 42 -3.23 7.61 5.81
CA ARG A 42 -4.33 7.93 6.71
C ARG A 42 -5.32 6.78 6.81
N GLY A 43 -5.81 6.54 8.01
CA GLY A 43 -6.97 5.71 8.24
C GLY A 43 -8.23 6.39 7.71
N ARG A 44 -9.17 5.59 7.22
CA ARG A 44 -10.54 6.04 6.95
C ARG A 44 -11.26 6.33 8.26
N SER A 45 -11.90 7.50 8.35
CA SER A 45 -12.74 7.80 9.52
C SER A 45 -14.04 6.99 9.51
N SER A 46 -14.62 6.75 10.69
CA SER A 46 -15.89 6.02 10.82
C SER A 46 -17.04 6.68 10.05
N ARG A 47 -17.08 8.02 10.01
CA ARG A 47 -18.05 8.79 9.21
C ARG A 47 -17.93 8.48 7.72
N GLU A 48 -16.70 8.36 7.22
CA GLU A 48 -16.44 8.01 5.82
C GLU A 48 -16.75 6.56 5.49
N ARG A 49 -16.59 5.63 6.47
CA ARG A 49 -17.04 4.24 6.33
C ARG A 49 -18.56 4.18 6.15
N MET A 50 -19.31 4.90 7.00
CA MET A 50 -20.78 4.94 6.95
C MET A 50 -21.32 5.55 5.65
N GLN A 51 -20.72 6.63 5.15
CA GLN A 51 -21.11 7.22 3.86
C GLN A 51 -20.83 6.33 2.65
N SER A 52 -19.92 5.35 2.78
CA SER A 52 -19.54 4.48 1.68
C SER A 52 -20.57 3.39 1.36
N GLY A 53 -21.59 3.19 2.22
CA GLY A 53 -22.65 2.20 2.04
C GLY A 53 -22.18 0.73 1.97
N ALA A 54 -20.88 0.47 2.16
CA ALA A 54 -20.27 -0.84 1.99
C ALA A 54 -20.23 -1.58 3.33
N GLU A 55 -20.84 -2.77 3.40
CA GLU A 55 -20.82 -3.66 4.58
C GLU A 55 -19.39 -4.08 4.96
N MET A 56 -18.48 -4.14 3.99
CA MET A 56 -17.04 -4.28 4.19
C MET A 56 -16.34 -3.04 3.64
N ALA A 57 -15.62 -2.30 4.48
CA ALA A 57 -14.80 -1.19 4.00
C ALA A 57 -13.62 -1.76 3.18
N GLN A 58 -13.70 -1.74 1.84
CA GLN A 58 -12.69 -2.36 0.95
C GLN A 58 -11.24 -1.93 1.24
N ALA A 59 -11.02 -0.72 1.79
CA ALA A 59 -9.73 -0.32 2.32
C ALA A 59 -9.89 0.53 3.58
N GLU A 60 -9.30 0.09 4.68
CA GLU A 60 -9.28 0.81 5.96
C GLU A 60 -8.24 1.95 5.97
N ILE A 61 -7.25 1.87 5.09
CA ILE A 61 -6.12 2.80 5.00
C ILE A 61 -6.05 3.35 3.58
N ARG A 62 -5.85 4.66 3.46
CA ARG A 62 -5.55 5.36 2.22
C ARG A 62 -4.13 5.85 2.23
N ILE A 63 -3.47 5.70 1.09
CA ILE A 63 -2.07 6.08 0.88
C ILE A 63 -2.01 6.95 -0.36
N TRP A 64 -1.52 8.18 -0.20
CA TRP A 64 -1.22 9.06 -1.33
C TRP A 64 0.27 9.08 -1.55
N VAL A 65 0.65 9.01 -2.82
CA VAL A 65 2.04 9.09 -3.29
C VAL A 65 2.10 10.08 -4.45
N ARG A 66 3.31 10.54 -4.80
CA ARG A 66 3.49 11.30 -6.05
C ARG A 66 3.28 10.38 -7.23
N GLY A 67 2.57 10.82 -8.27
CA GLY A 67 2.25 9.99 -9.44
C GLY A 67 3.47 9.34 -10.10
N GLN A 68 4.59 10.06 -10.19
CA GLN A 68 5.84 9.50 -10.72
C GLN A 68 6.41 8.39 -9.83
N SER A 69 6.47 8.60 -8.51
CA SER A 69 7.00 7.61 -7.56
C SER A 69 6.05 6.43 -7.33
N GLY A 70 4.74 6.64 -7.53
CA GLY A 70 3.71 5.62 -7.40
C GLY A 70 3.48 4.79 -8.66
N ARG A 71 4.17 5.10 -9.77
CA ARG A 71 3.94 4.45 -11.07
C ARG A 71 4.21 2.94 -11.05
N GLU A 72 5.05 2.49 -10.13
CA GLU A 72 5.42 1.08 -9.96
C GLU A 72 4.49 0.32 -9.00
N ILE A 73 3.53 1.00 -8.38
CA ILE A 73 2.55 0.38 -7.47
C ILE A 73 1.43 -0.24 -8.31
N THR A 74 1.20 -1.53 -8.13
CA THR A 74 0.13 -2.29 -8.78
C THR A 74 -0.80 -2.91 -7.72
N ALA A 75 -1.95 -3.43 -8.14
CA ALA A 75 -2.84 -4.18 -7.24
C ALA A 75 -2.22 -5.47 -6.70
N ALA A 76 -1.21 -6.02 -7.39
CA ALA A 76 -0.44 -7.18 -6.92
C ALA A 76 0.65 -6.79 -5.91
N SER A 77 0.98 -5.50 -5.80
CA SER A 77 2.00 -5.03 -4.88
C SER A 77 1.51 -5.09 -3.43
N ARG A 78 2.46 -5.23 -2.51
CA ARG A 78 2.28 -4.97 -1.08
C ARG A 78 3.06 -3.73 -0.68
N LEU A 79 2.57 -3.04 0.35
CA LEU A 79 3.20 -1.82 0.87
C LEU A 79 3.67 -2.07 2.29
N HIS A 80 4.98 -2.00 2.50
CA HIS A 80 5.57 -2.03 3.84
C HIS A 80 5.71 -0.61 4.36
N VAL A 81 5.02 -0.28 5.46
CA VAL A 81 5.06 1.05 6.05
C VAL A 81 6.31 1.21 6.92
N LEU A 82 7.18 2.15 6.56
CA LEU A 82 8.46 2.37 7.26
C LEU A 82 8.38 3.44 8.36
N SER A 83 7.33 4.26 8.37
CA SER A 83 7.19 5.37 9.33
C SER A 83 5.76 5.84 9.55
N GLY A 84 5.53 6.48 10.69
CA GLY A 84 4.24 7.04 11.07
C GLY A 84 3.37 6.02 11.83
N PRO A 85 2.05 6.24 11.91
CA PRO A 85 1.18 5.51 12.84
C PRO A 85 1.02 4.02 12.51
N TRP A 86 1.28 3.63 11.26
CA TRP A 86 1.16 2.26 10.76
C TRP A 86 2.51 1.58 10.51
N ARG A 87 3.61 2.09 11.11
CA ARG A 87 4.95 1.51 10.94
C ARG A 87 4.96 -0.02 11.16
N ASP A 88 5.79 -0.71 10.37
CA ASP A 88 6.00 -2.16 10.33
C ASP A 88 4.78 -2.98 9.86
N ARG A 89 3.70 -2.32 9.40
CA ARG A 89 2.58 -3.01 8.75
C ARG A 89 2.89 -3.29 7.29
N ILE A 90 2.54 -4.50 6.85
CA ILE A 90 2.44 -4.88 5.45
C ILE A 90 0.98 -4.75 5.04
N LEU A 91 0.71 -3.92 4.03
CA LEU A 91 -0.62 -3.61 3.54
C LEU A 91 -0.80 -4.17 2.13
N ASN A 92 -1.94 -4.78 1.87
CA ASN A 92 -2.33 -5.16 0.51
C ASN A 92 -2.89 -3.94 -0.22
N VAL A 93 -2.57 -3.81 -1.51
CA VAL A 93 -3.15 -2.79 -2.37
C VAL A 93 -4.51 -3.28 -2.87
N VAL A 94 -5.55 -2.47 -2.68
CA VAL A 94 -6.89 -2.74 -3.19
C VAL A 94 -7.23 -1.64 -4.19
N GLY A 95 -7.63 -2.03 -5.40
CA GLY A 95 -7.92 -1.14 -6.52
C GLY A 95 -8.76 -1.81 -7.58
#